data_AF-A4S2Z3-F1
#
_entry.id   AF-A4S2Z3-F1
#
_cell.length_a   1.000
_cell.length_b   1.000
_cell.length_c   1.000
_cell.angle_alpha   90.00
_cell.angle_beta   90.00
_cell.angle_gamma   90.00
#
_symmetry.space_group_name_H-M   'P 1'
#
loop_
_entity.id
_entity.type
_entity.pdbx_description
1 polymer ?
#
loop_
_entity_poly.entity_id
_entity_poly.type
_entity_poly.pdbx_seq_one_letter_code
_entity_poly.pdbx_strand_id
1 'polypeptide(L)'
;MEKQVVEVRDKLAASEKNVATLTKRSESEIAKLEAEKAARVKAETTAASLKKKCDRLLKEGGTKDLHAEVDAYKTLMNCNVCQGERQKAVIITRCWHMFCEECINKRVVSRQRKCPGCSLPFAESEVQRIYF
;
A
#
# COMPACT_ATOMS: atom_id res chain seq x y z
N MET A 1 9.42 53.97 66.44
CA MET A 1 10.39 53.13 65.70
C MET A 1 10.09 51.64 65.87
N GLU A 2 9.90 51.12 67.08
CA GLU A 2 9.70 49.67 67.31
C GLU A 2 8.50 49.03 66.59
N LYS A 3 7.32 49.68 66.56
CA LYS A 3 6.14 49.14 65.86
C LYS A 3 6.35 48.93 64.35
N GLN A 4 7.08 49.84 63.70
CA GLN A 4 7.39 49.71 62.26
C GLN A 4 8.37 48.57 61.99
N VAL A 5 9.31 48.30 62.90
CA VAL A 5 10.27 47.19 62.75
C VAL A 5 9.59 45.83 62.87
N VAL A 6 8.62 45.69 63.79
CA VAL A 6 7.83 44.44 63.94
C VAL A 6 6.96 44.18 62.71
N GLU A 7 6.26 45.21 62.21
CA GLU A 7 5.39 45.08 61.04
C GLU A 7 6.18 44.70 59.76
N VAL A 8 7.37 45.26 59.57
CA VAL A 8 8.25 44.89 58.45
C VAL A 8 8.75 43.45 58.59
N ARG A 9 9.02 42.98 59.81
CA ARG A 9 9.49 41.61 60.08
C ARG A 9 8.40 40.57 59.81
N ASP A 10 7.14 40.86 60.19
CA ASP A 10 6.00 39.99 59.89
C ASP A 10 5.71 39.92 58.39
N LYS A 11 5.81 41.06 57.70
CA LYS A 11 5.70 41.12 56.23
C LYS A 11 6.83 40.36 55.53
N LEU A 12 8.05 40.42 56.05
CA LEU A 12 9.19 39.67 55.53
C LEU A 12 8.97 38.16 55.68
N ALA A 13 8.54 37.70 56.87
CA ALA A 13 8.25 36.29 57.12
C ALA A 13 7.09 35.76 56.24
N ALA A 14 6.05 36.58 56.01
CA ALA A 14 4.95 36.25 55.10
C ALA A 14 5.44 36.16 53.64
N SER A 15 6.32 37.07 53.22
CA SER A 15 6.93 37.06 51.89
C SER A 15 7.81 35.84 51.67
N GLU A 16 8.66 35.49 52.64
CA GLU A 16 9.52 34.29 52.60
C GLU A 16 8.69 33.00 52.48
N LYS A 17 7.59 32.90 53.22
CA LYS A 17 6.66 31.76 53.12
C LYS A 17 5.98 31.70 51.75
N ASN A 18 5.57 32.84 51.20
CA ASN A 18 5.00 32.91 49.86
C ASN A 18 6.02 32.50 48.78
N VAL A 19 7.26 32.99 48.88
CA VAL A 19 8.36 32.61 47.99
C VAL A 19 8.59 31.09 48.06
N ALA A 20 8.71 30.50 49.26
CA ALA A 20 8.91 29.07 49.41
C ALA A 20 7.77 28.23 48.79
N THR A 21 6.53 28.69 48.93
CA THR A 21 5.35 28.01 48.36
C THR A 21 5.33 28.11 46.83
N LEU A 22 5.67 29.29 46.29
CA LEU A 22 5.77 29.51 44.85
C LEU A 22 6.92 28.73 44.22
N THR A 23 8.09 28.65 44.88
CA THR A 23 9.23 27.86 44.42
C THR A 23 8.85 26.38 44.32
N LYS A 24 8.26 25.81 45.37
CA LYS A 24 7.80 24.41 45.37
C LYS A 24 6.76 24.12 44.28
N ARG A 25 5.83 25.05 44.04
CA ARG A 25 4.86 24.95 42.93
C ARG A 25 5.57 24.99 41.58
N SER A 26 6.54 25.88 41.39
CA SER A 26 7.30 26.00 40.15
C SER A 26 8.11 24.74 39.84
N GLU A 27 8.76 24.14 40.83
CA GLU A 27 9.51 22.89 40.70
C GLU A 27 8.59 21.72 40.29
N SER A 28 7.40 21.64 40.89
CA SER A 28 6.40 20.63 40.52
C SER A 28 5.89 20.81 39.10
N GLU A 29 5.66 22.04 38.64
CA GLU A 29 5.22 22.32 37.27
C GLU A 29 6.33 22.03 36.25
N ILE A 30 7.60 22.36 36.57
CA ILE A 30 8.76 22.02 35.74
C ILE A 30 8.85 20.50 35.58
N ALA A 31 8.75 19.73 36.67
CA ALA A 31 8.81 18.27 36.62
C ALA A 31 7.69 17.67 35.74
N LYS A 32 6.47 18.21 35.80
CA LYS A 32 5.37 17.79 34.92
C LYS A 32 5.64 18.10 33.45
N LEU A 33 6.12 19.31 33.15
CA LEU A 33 6.44 19.74 31.78
C LEU A 33 7.56 18.91 31.18
N GLU A 34 8.57 18.51 31.97
CA GLU A 34 9.63 17.63 31.49
C GLU A 34 9.12 16.21 31.20
N ALA A 35 8.26 15.66 32.06
CA ALA A 35 7.62 14.35 31.83
C ALA A 35 6.75 14.37 30.57
N GLU A 36 5.98 15.43 30.35
CA GLU A 36 5.14 15.60 29.16
C GLU A 36 5.99 15.72 27.88
N LYS A 37 7.07 16.51 27.91
CA LYS A 37 8.01 16.61 26.78
C LYS A 37 8.62 15.25 26.45
N ALA A 38 9.05 14.49 27.46
CA ALA A 38 9.60 13.15 27.25
C ALA A 38 8.57 12.18 26.63
N ALA A 39 7.32 12.24 27.10
CA ALA A 39 6.23 11.45 26.53
C ALA A 39 5.93 11.82 25.08
N ARG A 40 5.91 13.13 24.78
CA ARG A 40 5.68 13.65 23.43
C ARG A 40 6.77 13.22 22.45
N VAL A 41 8.05 13.29 22.83
CA VAL A 41 9.15 12.82 21.96
C VAL A 41 9.03 11.32 21.66
N LYS A 42 8.62 10.50 22.66
CA LYS A 42 8.34 9.08 22.43
C LYS A 42 7.15 8.86 21.48
N ALA A 43 6.09 9.64 21.60
CA ALA A 43 4.94 9.58 20.70
C ALA A 43 5.33 9.99 19.26
N GLU A 44 6.11 11.05 19.08
CA GLU A 44 6.55 11.53 17.77
C GLU A 44 7.48 10.52 17.08
N THR A 45 8.41 9.91 17.82
CA THR A 45 9.33 8.88 17.29
C THR A 45 8.61 7.60 16.90
N THR A 46 7.64 7.15 17.70
CA THR A 46 6.79 5.99 17.37
C THR A 46 5.90 6.27 16.16
N ALA A 47 5.28 7.45 16.09
CA ALA A 47 4.49 7.88 14.93
C ALA A 47 5.34 7.93 13.64
N ALA A 48 6.55 8.47 13.70
CA ALA A 48 7.47 8.50 12.57
C ALA A 48 7.89 7.10 12.11
N SER A 49 8.15 6.18 13.06
CA SER A 49 8.47 4.78 12.77
C SER A 49 7.28 4.04 12.13
N LEU A 50 6.07 4.23 12.66
CA LEU A 50 4.84 3.66 12.10
C LEU A 50 4.56 4.20 10.70
N LYS A 51 4.73 5.50 10.47
CA LYS A 51 4.59 6.09 9.13
C LYS A 51 5.54 5.46 8.12
N LYS A 52 6.83 5.31 8.47
CA LYS A 52 7.81 4.63 7.62
C LYS A 52 7.44 3.17 7.35
N LYS A 53 6.90 2.45 8.35
CA LYS A 53 6.40 1.08 8.17
C LYS A 53 5.20 1.03 7.22
N CYS A 54 4.24 1.94 7.35
CA CYS A 54 3.12 2.05 6.41
C CYS A 54 3.59 2.36 4.99
N ASP A 55 4.49 3.34 4.81
CA ASP A 55 5.02 3.69 3.49
C ASP A 55 5.77 2.51 2.85
N ARG A 56 6.51 1.74 3.67
CA ARG A 56 7.18 0.52 3.22
C ARG A 56 6.17 -0.55 2.83
N LEU A 57 5.17 -0.82 3.66
CA LEU A 57 4.12 -1.81 3.37
C LEU A 57 3.25 -1.40 2.18
N LEU A 58 3.05 -0.12 1.91
CA LEU A 58 2.37 0.35 0.69
C LEU A 58 3.22 0.15 -0.57
N LYS A 59 4.55 0.15 -0.43
CA LYS A 59 5.49 -0.10 -1.53
C LYS A 59 5.74 -1.59 -1.78
N GLU A 60 5.93 -2.37 -0.71
CA GLU A 60 6.24 -3.80 -0.73
C GLU A 60 4.96 -4.66 -0.79
N GLY A 61 3.85 -4.18 -0.25
CA GLY A 61 2.61 -4.91 -0.10
C GLY A 61 1.53 -4.47 -1.09
N GLY A 62 1.36 -5.27 -2.14
CA GLY A 62 0.03 -5.89 -2.30
C GLY A 62 -0.73 -5.60 -3.59
N THR A 63 -0.28 -4.70 -4.47
CA THR A 63 -1.00 -4.49 -5.73
C THR A 63 -0.13 -4.66 -6.95
N LYS A 64 1.05 -4.04 -7.05
CA LYS A 64 1.83 -4.10 -8.30
C LYS A 64 2.23 -5.52 -8.69
N ASP A 65 2.73 -6.31 -7.74
CA ASP A 65 3.12 -7.69 -8.01
C ASP A 65 1.90 -8.56 -8.32
N LEU A 66 0.78 -8.38 -7.61
CA LEU A 66 -0.48 -9.08 -7.91
C LEU A 66 -1.06 -8.68 -9.27
N HIS A 67 -1.00 -7.40 -9.65
CA HIS A 67 -1.50 -6.94 -10.96
C HIS A 67 -0.62 -7.48 -12.08
N ALA A 68 0.70 -7.48 -11.89
CA ALA A 68 1.63 -8.09 -12.85
C ALA A 68 1.36 -9.60 -12.99
N GLU A 69 1.09 -10.30 -11.89
CA GLU A 69 0.75 -11.72 -11.92
C GLU A 69 -0.59 -11.98 -12.61
N VAL A 70 -1.62 -11.19 -12.30
CA VAL A 70 -2.94 -11.25 -12.97
C VAL A 70 -2.80 -10.99 -14.47
N ASP A 71 -2.01 -10.00 -14.87
CA ASP A 71 -1.81 -9.67 -16.27
C ASP A 71 -0.99 -10.74 -17.01
N ALA A 72 -0.04 -11.39 -16.32
CA ALA A 72 0.66 -12.57 -16.82
C ALA A 72 -0.32 -13.72 -17.08
N TYR A 73 -1.21 -14.04 -16.14
CA TYR A 73 -2.23 -15.08 -16.33
C TYR A 73 -3.23 -14.73 -17.45
N LYS A 74 -3.69 -13.48 -17.54
CA LYS A 74 -4.54 -13.02 -18.65
C LYS A 74 -3.85 -13.22 -20.00
N THR A 75 -2.55 -12.94 -20.09
CA THR A 75 -1.78 -13.15 -21.32
C THR A 75 -1.75 -14.61 -21.75
N LEU A 76 -1.67 -15.55 -20.80
CA LEU A 76 -1.73 -16.99 -21.08
C LEU A 76 -3.12 -17.44 -21.55
N MET A 77 -4.19 -16.86 -21.01
CA MET A 77 -5.58 -17.24 -21.32
C MET A 77 -6.15 -16.55 -22.56
N ASN A 78 -5.57 -15.42 -22.98
CA ASN A 78 -6.10 -14.63 -24.07
C ASN A 78 -5.51 -15.00 -25.45
N CYS A 79 -6.26 -14.69 -26.49
CA CYS A 79 -5.87 -14.90 -27.87
C CYS A 79 -4.76 -13.91 -28.26
N ASN A 80 -3.66 -14.42 -28.80
CA ASN A 80 -2.52 -13.61 -29.24
C ASN A 80 -2.74 -12.96 -30.62
N VAL A 81 -3.72 -13.43 -31.41
CA VAL A 81 -4.01 -12.87 -32.74
C VAL A 81 -4.72 -11.51 -32.65
N CYS A 82 -5.64 -11.37 -31.69
CA CYS A 82 -6.34 -10.11 -31.42
C CYS A 82 -5.77 -9.36 -30.21
N GLN A 83 -4.47 -9.55 -29.93
CA GLN A 83 -3.75 -8.83 -28.88
C GLN A 83 -4.44 -8.85 -27.51
N GLY A 84 -5.03 -9.99 -27.15
CA GLY A 84 -5.65 -10.15 -25.84
C GLY A 84 -7.10 -9.69 -25.72
N GLU A 85 -7.73 -9.17 -26.79
CA GLU A 85 -9.12 -8.67 -26.75
C GLU A 85 -10.15 -9.76 -26.38
N ARG A 86 -9.85 -11.02 -26.69
CA ARG A 86 -10.74 -12.17 -26.43
C ARG A 86 -9.96 -13.34 -25.83
N GLN A 87 -10.65 -14.15 -25.05
CA GLN A 87 -10.12 -15.39 -24.49
C GLN A 87 -9.95 -16.48 -25.55
N LYS A 88 -9.05 -17.43 -25.28
CA LYS A 88 -8.93 -18.65 -26.07
C LYS A 88 -10.21 -19.48 -25.90
N ALA A 89 -10.75 -20.00 -27.00
CA ALA A 89 -11.99 -20.78 -27.03
C ALA A 89 -11.94 -21.94 -28.02
N VAL A 90 -10.94 -21.97 -28.90
CA VAL A 90 -10.73 -23.06 -29.86
C VAL A 90 -9.29 -23.53 -29.85
N ILE A 91 -9.10 -24.80 -30.17
CA ILE A 91 -7.80 -25.45 -30.36
C ILE A 91 -7.71 -26.04 -31.77
N ILE A 92 -6.54 -25.91 -32.39
CA ILE A 92 -6.23 -26.61 -33.64
C ILE A 92 -5.59 -27.96 -33.28
N THR A 93 -6.29 -29.07 -33.44
CA THR A 93 -5.83 -30.41 -32.99
C THR A 93 -4.58 -30.90 -33.71
N ARG A 94 -4.25 -30.33 -34.87
CA ARG A 94 -3.03 -30.67 -35.62
C ARG A 94 -1.74 -30.18 -34.94
N CYS A 95 -1.79 -29.06 -34.23
CA CYS A 95 -0.62 -28.41 -33.64
C CYS A 95 -0.83 -27.87 -32.22
N TRP A 96 -1.99 -28.10 -31.63
CA TRP A 96 -2.38 -27.77 -30.26
C TRP A 96 -2.29 -26.29 -29.85
N HIS A 97 -2.15 -25.39 -30.82
CA HIS A 97 -2.24 -23.96 -30.55
C HIS A 97 -3.69 -23.52 -30.34
N MET A 98 -3.90 -22.65 -29.36
CA MET A 98 -5.21 -22.18 -28.91
C MET A 98 -5.42 -20.69 -29.19
N PHE A 99 -6.61 -20.34 -29.66
CA PHE A 99 -7.00 -18.99 -30.09
C PHE A 99 -8.48 -18.71 -29.78
N CYS A 100 -8.95 -17.48 -29.99
CA CYS A 100 -10.38 -17.20 -29.96
C CYS A 100 -11.06 -17.69 -31.25
N GLU A 101 -12.34 -18.05 -31.12
CA GLU A 101 -13.16 -18.61 -32.19
C GLU A 101 -13.22 -17.69 -33.42
N GLU A 102 -13.41 -16.39 -33.20
CA GLU A 102 -13.51 -15.38 -34.26
C GLU A 102 -12.23 -15.25 -35.11
N CYS A 103 -11.05 -15.33 -34.48
CA CYS A 103 -9.78 -15.20 -35.20
C CYS A 103 -9.51 -16.41 -36.11
N ILE A 104 -9.93 -17.60 -35.69
CA ILE A 104 -9.79 -18.82 -36.50
C ILE A 104 -10.87 -18.87 -37.58
N ASN A 105 -12.12 -18.53 -37.26
CA ASN A 105 -13.20 -18.49 -38.24
C ASN A 105 -12.89 -17.51 -39.39
N LYS A 106 -12.35 -16.32 -39.11
CA LYS A 106 -11.88 -15.38 -40.14
C LYS A 106 -10.88 -16.01 -41.11
N ARG A 107 -9.95 -16.85 -40.61
CA ARG A 107 -8.96 -17.58 -41.43
C ARG A 107 -9.58 -18.71 -42.23
N VAL A 108 -10.53 -19.44 -41.64
CA VAL A 108 -11.26 -20.52 -42.32
C VAL A 108 -12.05 -19.97 -43.50
N VAL A 109 -12.83 -18.90 -43.28
CA VAL A 109 -13.64 -18.23 -44.31
C VAL A 109 -12.77 -17.62 -45.42
N SER A 110 -11.67 -16.95 -45.05
CA SER A 110 -10.72 -16.37 -46.02
C SER A 110 -9.79 -17.39 -46.68
N ARG A 111 -9.97 -18.70 -46.42
CA ARG A 111 -9.13 -19.80 -46.93
C ARG A 111 -7.64 -19.71 -46.54
N GLN A 112 -7.31 -18.92 -45.52
CA GLN A 112 -5.96 -18.80 -44.95
C GLN A 112 -5.73 -19.85 -43.84
N ARG A 113 -5.93 -21.13 -44.20
CA ARG A 113 -5.95 -22.26 -43.26
C ARG A 113 -4.54 -22.70 -42.82
N LYS A 114 -3.76 -21.75 -42.30
CA LYS A 114 -2.46 -21.95 -41.64
C LYS A 114 -2.53 -21.42 -40.21
N CYS A 115 -2.03 -22.19 -39.25
CA CYS A 115 -2.05 -21.83 -37.84
C CYS A 115 -1.33 -20.48 -37.61
N PRO A 116 -1.94 -19.51 -36.91
CA PRO A 116 -1.29 -18.24 -36.60
C PRO A 116 0.01 -18.37 -35.79
N GLY A 117 0.14 -19.43 -34.99
CA GLY A 117 1.30 -19.63 -34.10
C GLY A 117 2.50 -20.33 -34.75
N CYS A 118 2.26 -21.28 -35.65
CA CYS A 118 3.33 -22.11 -36.24
C CYS A 118 3.26 -22.27 -37.76
N SER A 119 2.29 -21.63 -38.42
CA SER A 119 2.07 -21.72 -39.87
C SER A 119 1.76 -23.11 -40.43
N LEU A 120 1.61 -24.13 -39.59
CA LEU A 120 1.17 -25.46 -40.01
C LEU A 120 -0.23 -25.39 -40.66
N PRO A 121 -0.42 -26.03 -41.82
CA PRO A 121 -1.74 -26.11 -42.44
C PRO A 121 -2.69 -26.92 -41.57
N PHE A 122 -3.96 -26.54 -41.56
CA PHE A 122 -5.01 -27.26 -40.83
C PHE A 122 -6.32 -27.30 -41.63
N ALA A 123 -7.17 -28.28 -41.35
CA ALA A 123 -8.52 -28.39 -41.88
C ALA A 123 -9.56 -27.82 -40.90
N GLU A 124 -10.73 -27.44 -41.41
CA GLU A 124 -11.80 -26.90 -40.57
C GLU A 124 -12.29 -27.92 -39.51
N SER A 125 -12.29 -29.21 -39.85
CA SER A 125 -12.58 -30.31 -38.93
C SER A 125 -11.58 -30.43 -37.77
N GLU A 126 -10.38 -29.86 -37.90
CA GLU A 126 -9.34 -29.87 -36.86
C GLU A 126 -9.47 -28.69 -35.89
N VAL A 127 -10.46 -27.81 -36.09
CA VAL A 127 -10.78 -26.74 -35.14
C VAL A 127 -11.83 -27.26 -34.16
N GLN A 128 -11.45 -27.39 -32.89
CA GLN A 128 -12.32 -27.90 -31.84
C GLN A 128 -12.51 -26.86 -30.74
N ARG A 129 -13.71 -26.79 -30.18
CA ARG A 129 -14.03 -25.85 -29.10
C ARG A 129 -13.53 -26.40 -27.76
N ILE A 130 -12.99 -25.52 -26.94
CA ILE A 130 -12.53 -25.84 -25.59
C ILE A 130 -13.35 -25.04 -24.57
N TYR A 131 -13.53 -25.62 -23.40
CA TYR A 131 -14.21 -25.03 -22.24
C TYR A 131 -13.31 -25.20 -21.02
N PHE A 132 -13.31 -24.22 -20.13
CA PHE A 132 -12.51 -24.20 -18.90
C PHE A 132 -13.40 -24.40 -17.68
#